data_AF-A0A0K0K5Y4-F1
#
_entry.id   AF-A0A0K0K5Y4-F1
#
_cell.length_a   1.000
_cell.length_b   1.000
_cell.length_c   1.000
_cell.angle_alpha   90.00
_cell.angle_beta   90.00
_cell.angle_gamma   90.00
#
_symmetry.space_group_name_H-M   'P 1'
#
loop_
_entity.id
_entity.type
_entity.pdbx_description
1 polymer ?
#
loop_
_entity_poly.entity_id
_entity_poly.type
_entity_poly.pdbx_seq_one_letter_code
_entity_poly.pdbx_strand_id
1 'polypeptide(L)'
;SALDSHPSNLGKLCSKGSALGETLAHESRLLYPEILGECSSWDETLDYVANQFSECIAKHGADSVAFYLSGQLLTEDYYVANKLMKGFIGSANVDTNSRLCMSSSVVGHKRAFGTDTVPACYEDIECADLITIVGSNTAWCHPVLFQRIKRHKERNPHVKIVVIDPRRTQTCDIADLYLPVALGSDTWLFNGLLTHLANTQAIDHSFISQHCNGFEEALAAAQASSSNLEAIASACNLDTAGLANFFTWFTEIDRSLTLYSQGVNQSSRGADKVNSILNCHLATGRIGKPGSGPLSLTGQPNAMR
;
A
#
# COMPACT_ATOMS: atom_id res chain seq x y z
N SER A 1 4.71 17.48 -25.45
CA SER A 1 4.97 18.24 -24.20
C SER A 1 5.59 17.29 -23.17
N ALA A 2 6.25 17.78 -22.11
CA ALA A 2 6.80 16.90 -21.05
C ALA A 2 5.74 16.00 -20.39
N LEU A 3 4.46 16.43 -20.41
CA LEU A 3 3.32 15.69 -19.87
C LEU A 3 3.00 14.41 -20.66
N ASP A 4 3.25 14.39 -21.97
CA ASP A 4 2.96 13.23 -22.83
C ASP A 4 3.90 12.04 -22.54
N SER A 5 5.03 12.31 -21.91
CA SER A 5 6.09 11.35 -21.58
C SER A 5 6.30 11.17 -20.08
N HIS A 6 5.40 11.69 -19.23
CA HIS A 6 5.58 11.63 -17.78
C HIS A 6 5.62 10.16 -17.30
N PRO A 7 6.63 9.73 -16.52
CA PRO A 7 6.92 8.31 -16.27
C PRO A 7 5.80 7.57 -15.55
N SER A 8 5.00 8.26 -14.73
CA SER A 8 3.88 7.63 -14.03
C SER A 8 2.69 7.28 -14.93
N ASN A 9 2.42 8.07 -15.97
CA ASN A 9 1.16 7.99 -16.71
C ASN A 9 1.27 7.96 -18.24
N LEU A 10 2.45 8.26 -18.80
CA LEU A 10 2.72 8.28 -20.25
C LEU A 10 1.66 9.09 -21.02
N GLY A 11 1.30 10.27 -20.47
CA GLY A 11 0.30 11.17 -21.05
C GLY A 11 -1.16 10.72 -20.87
N LYS A 12 -1.43 9.67 -20.09
CA LYS A 12 -2.79 9.16 -19.85
C LYS A 12 -3.40 9.73 -18.57
N LEU A 13 -4.71 9.96 -18.61
CA LEU A 13 -5.53 10.32 -17.45
C LEU A 13 -6.70 9.34 -17.32
N CYS A 14 -7.14 9.11 -16.09
CA CYS A 14 -8.43 8.47 -15.84
C CYS A 14 -9.56 9.52 -15.85
N SER A 15 -10.82 9.08 -15.78
CA SER A 15 -11.98 9.98 -15.75
C SER A 15 -11.86 11.11 -14.72
N LYS A 16 -11.40 10.79 -13.50
CA LYS A 16 -11.17 11.78 -12.43
C LYS A 16 -10.11 12.81 -12.80
N GLY A 17 -9.04 12.39 -13.47
CA GLY A 17 -7.97 13.29 -13.92
C GLY A 17 -8.43 14.22 -15.04
N SER A 18 -9.19 13.68 -16.00
CA SER A 18 -9.75 14.46 -17.10
C SER A 18 -10.77 15.50 -16.64
N ALA A 19 -11.56 15.17 -15.62
CA ALA A 19 -12.58 16.06 -15.04
C ALA A 19 -12.05 16.99 -13.93
N LEU A 20 -10.74 17.03 -13.66
CA LEU A 20 -10.19 17.79 -12.53
C LEU A 20 -10.54 19.29 -12.60
N GLY A 21 -10.63 19.87 -13.79
CA GLY A 21 -11.01 21.29 -13.95
C GLY A 21 -12.43 21.60 -13.47
N GLU A 22 -13.33 20.61 -13.51
CA GLU A 22 -14.73 20.76 -13.09
C GLU A 22 -14.86 20.87 -11.56
N THR A 23 -13.87 20.38 -10.81
CA THR A 23 -13.88 20.44 -9.33
C THR A 23 -13.53 21.82 -8.79
N LEU A 24 -13.27 22.81 -9.65
CA LEU A 24 -12.89 24.16 -9.26
C LEU A 24 -14.08 25.13 -9.15
N ALA A 25 -15.30 24.67 -9.42
CA ALA A 25 -16.53 25.47 -9.39
C ALA A 25 -16.75 26.23 -8.07
N HIS A 26 -17.49 27.33 -8.16
CA HIS A 26 -17.59 28.33 -7.09
C HIS A 26 -18.80 28.13 -6.16
N GLU A 27 -19.83 27.39 -6.61
CA GLU A 27 -21.15 27.35 -5.97
C GLU A 27 -21.13 26.85 -4.52
N SER A 28 -20.20 25.96 -4.16
CA SER A 28 -20.04 25.42 -2.81
C SER A 28 -18.67 25.70 -2.19
N ARG A 29 -17.90 26.66 -2.75
CA ARG A 29 -16.56 26.98 -2.26
C ARG A 29 -16.69 27.90 -1.04
N LEU A 30 -16.01 27.54 0.06
CA LEU A 30 -15.87 28.44 1.21
C LEU A 30 -14.96 29.61 0.81
N LEU A 31 -15.49 30.83 0.87
CA LEU A 31 -14.79 32.05 0.45
C LEU A 31 -14.35 32.93 1.62
N TYR A 32 -15.01 32.78 2.76
CA TYR A 32 -14.78 33.56 3.95
C TYR A 32 -14.66 32.64 5.17
N PRO A 33 -13.86 33.02 6.18
CA PRO A 33 -13.85 32.36 7.47
C PRO A 33 -15.22 32.43 8.16
N GLU A 34 -15.54 31.40 8.95
CA GLU A 34 -16.75 31.35 9.78
C GLU A 34 -16.40 30.91 11.20
N ILE A 35 -17.00 31.55 12.20
CA ILE A 35 -16.94 31.16 13.61
C ILE A 35 -18.35 30.75 14.02
N LEU A 36 -18.54 29.47 14.37
CA LEU A 36 -19.84 28.93 14.79
C LEU A 36 -20.99 29.18 13.78
N GLY A 37 -20.66 29.22 12.49
CA GLY A 37 -21.62 29.44 11.39
C GLY A 37 -21.85 30.91 11.01
N GLU A 38 -21.17 31.85 11.68
CA GLU A 38 -21.24 33.27 11.38
C GLU A 38 -19.97 33.72 10.62
N CYS A 39 -20.15 34.47 9.53
CA CYS A 39 -19.04 34.99 8.71
C CYS A 39 -18.16 35.95 9.52
N SER A 40 -16.84 35.84 9.38
CA SER A 40 -15.85 36.65 10.09
C SER A 40 -14.69 37.07 9.18
N SER A 41 -13.84 37.98 9.67
CA SER A 41 -12.59 38.36 9.01
C SER A 41 -11.47 37.35 9.30
N TRP A 42 -10.43 37.36 8.47
CA TRP A 42 -9.25 36.52 8.70
C TRP A 42 -8.56 36.85 10.02
N ASP A 43 -8.34 38.14 10.32
CA ASP A 43 -7.65 38.55 11.55
C ASP A 43 -8.43 38.09 12.80
N GLU A 44 -9.74 38.34 12.84
CA GLU A 44 -10.60 37.91 13.95
C GLU A 44 -10.62 36.39 14.12
N THR A 45 -10.71 35.63 13.01
CA THR A 45 -10.72 34.17 13.08
C THR A 45 -9.39 33.59 13.53
N LEU A 46 -8.27 34.15 13.04
CA LEU A 46 -6.94 33.71 13.44
C LEU A 46 -6.67 34.01 14.91
N ASP A 47 -7.03 35.21 15.39
CA ASP A 47 -6.93 35.59 16.79
C ASP A 47 -7.80 34.69 17.68
N TYR A 48 -9.03 34.40 17.24
CA TYR A 48 -9.92 33.47 17.95
C TYR A 48 -9.28 32.09 18.11
N VAL A 49 -8.80 31.48 17.01
CA VAL A 49 -8.17 30.15 17.05
C VAL A 49 -6.91 30.16 17.93
N ALA A 50 -6.05 31.18 17.78
CA ALA A 50 -4.83 31.31 18.56
C ALA A 50 -5.10 31.44 20.07
N ASN A 51 -6.10 32.25 20.45
CA ASN A 51 -6.51 32.42 21.85
C ASN A 51 -7.08 31.12 22.42
N GLN A 52 -7.98 30.45 21.71
CA GLN A 52 -8.55 29.17 22.15
C GLN A 52 -7.48 28.09 22.37
N PHE A 53 -6.50 27.99 21.45
CA PHE A 53 -5.37 27.09 21.62
C PHE A 53 -4.53 27.47 22.84
N SER A 54 -4.16 28.75 22.96
CA SER A 54 -3.30 29.23 24.05
C SER A 54 -3.95 29.04 25.43
N GLU A 55 -5.24 29.35 25.56
CA GLU A 55 -6.00 29.14 26.80
C GLU A 55 -6.12 27.67 27.16
N CYS A 56 -6.42 26.81 26.18
CA CYS A 56 -6.50 25.36 26.39
C CYS A 56 -5.16 24.81 26.88
N ILE A 57 -4.07 25.18 26.21
CA ILE A 57 -2.71 24.78 26.58
C ILE A 57 -2.33 25.29 27.97
N ALA A 58 -2.63 26.55 28.29
CA ALA A 58 -2.32 27.13 29.60
C ALA A 58 -3.05 26.41 30.74
N LYS A 59 -4.29 25.96 30.48
CA LYS A 59 -5.14 25.31 31.49
C LYS A 59 -4.91 23.79 31.60
N HIS A 60 -4.63 23.13 30.48
CA HIS A 60 -4.66 21.68 30.35
C HIS A 60 -3.35 21.06 29.81
N GLY A 61 -2.35 21.88 29.49
CA GLY A 61 -1.06 21.44 28.96
C GLY A 61 -1.07 21.25 27.44
N ALA A 62 0.11 21.08 26.85
CA ALA A 62 0.29 21.00 25.39
C ALA A 62 -0.49 19.86 24.72
N ASP A 63 -0.70 18.74 25.41
CA ASP A 63 -1.44 17.58 24.88
C ASP A 63 -2.97 17.74 24.89
N SER A 64 -3.48 18.90 25.30
CA SER A 64 -4.92 19.23 25.23
C SER A 64 -5.40 19.65 23.84
N VAL A 65 -4.48 19.91 22.91
CA VAL A 65 -4.78 20.31 21.53
C VAL A 65 -4.25 19.28 20.54
N ALA A 66 -4.82 19.26 19.33
CA ALA A 66 -4.44 18.32 18.29
C ALA A 66 -4.61 18.89 16.88
N PHE A 67 -3.82 18.40 15.94
CA PHE A 67 -4.01 18.60 14.51
C PHE A 67 -4.34 17.28 13.81
N TYR A 68 -5.38 17.30 12.98
CA TYR A 68 -5.73 16.20 12.08
C TYR A 68 -5.60 16.67 10.63
N LEU A 69 -4.49 16.30 10.00
CA LEU A 69 -4.07 16.75 8.67
C LEU A 69 -4.50 15.77 7.57
N SER A 70 -4.09 16.03 6.33
CA SER A 70 -4.46 15.21 5.17
C SER A 70 -3.27 14.86 4.28
N GLY A 71 -3.14 13.60 3.84
CA GLY A 71 -2.19 13.14 2.80
C GLY A 71 -2.39 13.76 1.40
N GLN A 72 -3.25 14.78 1.31
CA GLN A 72 -3.47 15.62 0.13
C GLN A 72 -2.80 17.00 0.26
N LEU A 73 -2.27 17.36 1.43
CA LEU A 73 -1.52 18.59 1.63
C LEU A 73 -0.20 18.55 0.86
N LEU A 74 0.33 19.74 0.58
CA LEU A 74 1.68 19.89 0.04
C LEU A 74 2.72 19.43 1.07
N THR A 75 3.95 19.22 0.60
CA THR A 75 5.04 18.76 1.47
C THR A 75 5.41 19.82 2.50
N GLU A 76 5.39 21.07 2.06
CA GLU A 76 5.66 22.27 2.81
C GLU A 76 4.61 22.51 3.89
N ASP A 77 3.31 22.41 3.56
CA ASP A 77 2.20 22.58 4.52
C ASP A 77 2.31 21.58 5.68
N TYR A 78 2.61 20.34 5.33
CA TYR A 78 2.84 19.27 6.30
C TYR A 78 4.01 19.56 7.23
N TYR A 79 5.11 20.06 6.67
CA TYR A 79 6.30 20.42 7.42
C TYR A 79 6.01 21.56 8.39
N VAL A 80 5.32 22.62 7.92
CA VAL A 80 4.94 23.77 8.75
C VAL A 80 4.03 23.33 9.90
N ALA A 81 2.99 22.53 9.62
CA ALA A 81 2.08 22.04 10.65
C ALA A 81 2.81 21.17 11.71
N ASN A 82 3.72 20.29 11.28
CA ASN A 82 4.53 19.49 12.22
C ASN A 82 5.51 20.36 13.01
N LYS A 83 6.13 21.34 12.38
CA LYS A 83 7.04 22.27 13.05
C LYS A 83 6.30 23.07 14.12
N LEU A 84 5.10 23.56 13.83
CA LEU A 84 4.24 24.23 14.80
C LEU A 84 3.88 23.31 15.97
N MET A 85 3.32 22.13 15.68
CA MET A 85 2.80 21.24 16.72
C MET A 85 3.91 20.62 17.58
N LYS A 86 4.93 20.03 16.95
CA LYS A 86 6.00 19.34 17.68
C LYS A 86 7.08 20.29 18.18
N GLY A 87 7.40 21.32 17.40
CA GLY A 87 8.53 22.21 17.67
C GLY A 87 8.21 23.41 18.56
N PHE A 88 7.01 24.00 18.44
CA PHE A 88 6.63 25.20 19.21
C PHE A 88 5.61 24.89 20.30
N ILE A 89 4.55 24.15 19.98
CA ILE A 89 3.54 23.74 20.98
C ILE A 89 4.12 22.66 21.91
N GLY A 90 5.01 21.81 21.38
CA GLY A 90 5.69 20.78 22.16
C GLY A 90 4.83 19.53 22.41
N SER A 91 3.84 19.26 21.55
CA SER A 91 3.00 18.07 21.62
C SER A 91 3.16 17.18 20.40
N ALA A 92 2.96 15.87 20.60
CA ALA A 92 2.98 14.87 19.54
C ALA A 92 1.61 14.64 18.90
N ASN A 93 0.55 15.33 19.35
CA ASN A 93 -0.84 15.18 18.87
C ASN A 93 -1.07 15.78 17.48
N VAL A 94 -0.32 15.30 16.49
CA VAL A 94 -0.51 15.57 15.08
C VAL A 94 -0.58 14.24 14.35
N ASP A 95 -1.69 14.00 13.66
CA ASP A 95 -1.87 12.81 12.83
C ASP A 95 -2.61 13.18 11.55
N THR A 96 -2.82 12.20 10.68
CA THR A 96 -3.34 12.44 9.34
C THR A 96 -4.37 11.38 8.96
N ASN A 97 -5.23 11.68 8.00
CA ASN A 97 -6.09 10.66 7.39
C ASN A 97 -5.31 9.48 6.77
N SER A 98 -4.03 9.65 6.44
CA SER A 98 -3.16 8.57 5.95
C SER A 98 -2.88 7.51 7.02
N ARG A 99 -3.12 7.80 8.31
CA ARG A 99 -3.13 6.81 9.40
C ARG A 99 -4.01 5.61 9.06
N LEU A 100 -5.20 5.88 8.53
CA LEU A 100 -6.23 4.90 8.17
C LEU A 100 -5.93 4.16 6.85
N CYS A 101 -4.83 4.52 6.18
CA CYS A 101 -4.54 4.08 4.82
C CYS A 101 -3.20 3.33 4.74
N MET A 102 -2.11 3.95 5.20
CA MET A 102 -0.74 3.47 4.91
C MET A 102 0.02 2.95 6.13
N SER A 103 -0.45 3.17 7.36
CA SER A 103 0.29 2.82 8.58
C SER A 103 0.75 1.37 8.63
N SER A 104 -0.07 0.42 8.15
CA SER A 104 0.28 -0.99 8.09
C SER A 104 1.47 -1.26 7.17
N SER A 105 1.52 -0.61 5.99
CA SER A 105 2.67 -0.68 5.10
C SER A 105 3.90 -0.06 5.74
N VAL A 106 3.78 1.13 6.35
CA VAL A 106 4.91 1.81 7.03
C VAL A 106 5.51 0.91 8.12
N VAL A 107 4.69 0.30 8.96
CA VAL A 107 5.16 -0.61 10.01
C VAL A 107 5.79 -1.87 9.41
N GLY A 108 5.17 -2.45 8.37
CA GLY A 108 5.70 -3.62 7.68
C GLY A 108 7.07 -3.36 7.03
N HIS A 109 7.21 -2.24 6.32
CA HIS A 109 8.48 -1.81 5.73
C HIS A 109 9.53 -1.52 6.79
N LYS A 110 9.19 -0.82 7.89
CA LYS A 110 10.16 -0.58 8.97
C LYS A 110 10.63 -1.88 9.63
N ARG A 111 9.75 -2.87 9.80
CA ARG A 111 10.13 -4.19 10.31
C ARG A 111 11.06 -4.95 9.35
N ALA A 112 10.82 -4.86 8.05
CA ALA A 112 11.58 -5.61 7.03
C ALA A 112 12.87 -4.91 6.57
N PHE A 113 12.84 -3.59 6.46
CA PHE A 113 13.87 -2.77 5.79
C PHE A 113 14.48 -1.70 6.72
N GLY A 114 14.00 -1.58 7.96
CA GLY A 114 14.41 -0.53 8.90
C GLY A 114 13.91 0.89 8.56
N THR A 115 13.29 1.07 7.40
CA THR A 115 12.83 2.36 6.85
C THR A 115 11.51 2.17 6.13
N ASP A 116 10.77 3.26 5.88
CA ASP A 116 9.59 3.22 5.01
C ASP A 116 10.04 3.25 3.55
N THR A 117 10.47 2.09 3.04
CA THR A 117 11.00 1.95 1.68
C THR A 117 10.08 1.07 0.84
N VAL A 118 9.72 1.56 -0.35
CA VAL A 118 9.08 0.76 -1.39
C VAL A 118 10.16 0.33 -2.38
N PRO A 119 10.54 -0.96 -2.44
CA PRO A 119 11.71 -1.41 -3.21
C PRO A 119 11.44 -1.56 -4.71
N ALA A 120 10.18 -1.45 -5.15
CA ALA A 120 9.75 -1.53 -6.54
C ALA A 120 9.25 -0.17 -7.05
N CYS A 121 9.27 0.01 -8.37
CA CYS A 121 8.83 1.20 -9.09
C CYS A 121 7.78 0.85 -10.15
N TYR A 122 7.29 1.84 -10.90
CA TYR A 122 6.24 1.58 -11.89
C TYR A 122 6.77 0.92 -13.17
N GLU A 123 8.03 1.15 -13.52
CA GLU A 123 8.74 0.51 -14.64
C GLU A 123 8.87 -1.02 -14.46
N ASP A 124 8.78 -1.51 -13.21
CA ASP A 124 8.76 -2.94 -12.94
C ASP A 124 7.52 -3.63 -13.51
N ILE A 125 6.42 -2.92 -13.75
CA ILE A 125 5.22 -3.47 -14.38
C ILE A 125 5.55 -4.03 -15.76
N GLU A 126 6.32 -3.29 -16.57
CA GLU A 126 6.71 -3.70 -17.91
C GLU A 126 7.85 -4.74 -17.93
N CYS A 127 8.47 -5.01 -16.78
CA CYS A 127 9.54 -5.99 -16.64
C CYS A 127 9.05 -7.33 -16.04
N ALA A 128 7.90 -7.35 -15.38
CA ALA A 128 7.38 -8.51 -14.67
C ALA A 128 6.84 -9.61 -15.63
N ASP A 129 7.05 -10.88 -15.26
CA ASP A 129 6.44 -12.05 -15.89
C ASP A 129 5.31 -12.65 -15.03
N LEU A 130 5.28 -12.35 -13.73
CA LEU A 130 4.18 -12.65 -12.82
C LEU A 130 3.79 -11.36 -12.08
N ILE A 131 2.51 -11.00 -12.15
CA ILE A 131 1.94 -9.86 -11.44
C ILE A 131 0.85 -10.38 -10.51
N THR A 132 1.08 -10.29 -9.21
CA THR A 132 0.13 -10.69 -8.16
C THR A 132 -0.52 -9.46 -7.56
N ILE A 133 -1.84 -9.31 -7.67
CA ILE A 133 -2.60 -8.18 -7.14
C ILE A 133 -3.39 -8.64 -5.91
N VAL A 134 -3.04 -8.11 -4.73
CA VAL A 134 -3.55 -8.55 -3.43
C VAL A 134 -4.42 -7.48 -2.78
N GLY A 135 -5.70 -7.78 -2.61
CA GLY A 135 -6.66 -6.90 -1.93
C GLY A 135 -6.75 -5.49 -2.55
N SER A 136 -6.62 -5.39 -3.87
CA SER A 136 -6.64 -4.13 -4.60
C SER A 136 -7.57 -4.20 -5.82
N ASN A 137 -8.58 -3.33 -5.83
CA ASN A 137 -9.38 -3.05 -7.04
C ASN A 137 -8.64 -2.04 -7.94
N THR A 138 -7.48 -2.43 -8.44
CA THR A 138 -6.56 -1.57 -9.19
C THR A 138 -7.23 -0.95 -10.42
N ALA A 139 -8.17 -1.64 -11.06
CA ALA A 139 -8.94 -1.12 -12.19
C ALA A 139 -9.67 0.21 -11.87
N TRP A 140 -10.15 0.37 -10.64
CA TRP A 140 -10.89 1.56 -10.20
C TRP A 140 -10.04 2.53 -9.37
N CYS A 141 -9.22 1.98 -8.48
CA CYS A 141 -8.43 2.74 -7.52
C CYS A 141 -7.16 3.31 -8.13
N HIS A 142 -6.53 2.60 -9.07
CA HIS A 142 -5.30 3.03 -9.76
C HIS A 142 -5.41 2.82 -11.28
N PRO A 143 -6.38 3.46 -11.97
CA PRO A 143 -6.73 3.09 -13.35
C PRO A 143 -5.58 3.23 -14.35
N VAL A 144 -4.70 4.22 -14.15
CA VAL A 144 -3.53 4.42 -15.03
C VAL A 144 -2.55 3.26 -14.91
N LEU A 145 -2.28 2.79 -13.69
CA LEU A 145 -1.42 1.61 -13.46
C LEU A 145 -2.09 0.34 -13.99
N PHE A 146 -3.40 0.18 -13.79
CA PHE A 146 -4.14 -0.95 -14.36
C PHE A 146 -4.05 -1.00 -15.89
N GLN A 147 -4.13 0.14 -16.57
CA GLN A 147 -3.94 0.20 -18.03
C GLN A 147 -2.52 -0.19 -18.46
N ARG A 148 -1.49 0.14 -17.65
CA ARG A 148 -0.11 -0.33 -17.90
C ARG A 148 -0.02 -1.85 -17.79
N ILE A 149 -0.55 -2.44 -16.70
CA ILE A 149 -0.58 -3.89 -16.49
C ILE A 149 -1.32 -4.58 -17.64
N LYS A 150 -2.51 -4.10 -18.00
CA LYS A 150 -3.31 -4.63 -19.10
C LYS A 150 -2.54 -4.62 -20.42
N ARG A 151 -1.94 -3.48 -20.77
CA ARG A 151 -1.17 -3.33 -22.01
C ARG A 151 0.08 -4.21 -22.03
N HIS A 152 0.73 -4.39 -20.87
CA HIS A 152 1.85 -5.30 -20.73
C HIS A 152 1.43 -6.75 -21.03
N LYS A 153 0.35 -7.23 -20.40
CA LYS A 153 -0.23 -8.56 -20.65
C LYS A 153 -0.68 -8.76 -22.10
N GLU A 154 -1.31 -7.76 -22.72
CA GLU A 154 -1.74 -7.83 -24.12
C GLU A 154 -0.56 -7.99 -25.09
N ARG A 155 0.58 -7.33 -24.79
CA ARG A 155 1.81 -7.43 -25.58
C ARG A 155 2.61 -8.69 -25.30
N ASN A 156 2.45 -9.25 -24.10
CA ASN A 156 3.20 -10.38 -23.60
C ASN A 156 2.24 -11.44 -23.05
N PRO A 157 1.60 -12.26 -23.91
CA PRO A 157 0.58 -13.22 -23.48
C PRO A 157 1.07 -14.24 -22.43
N HIS A 158 2.39 -14.46 -22.36
CA HIS A 158 3.02 -15.37 -21.39
C HIS A 158 2.99 -14.84 -19.95
N VAL A 159 2.92 -13.52 -19.75
CA VAL A 159 2.86 -12.88 -18.42
C VAL A 159 1.66 -13.41 -17.66
N LYS A 160 1.84 -13.81 -16.40
CA LYS A 160 0.75 -14.32 -15.55
C LYS A 160 0.21 -13.23 -14.65
N ILE A 161 -1.10 -13.07 -14.63
CA ILE A 161 -1.80 -12.15 -13.72
C ILE A 161 -2.60 -12.96 -12.70
N VAL A 162 -2.28 -12.78 -11.42
CA VAL A 162 -3.00 -13.40 -10.29
C VAL A 162 -3.73 -12.29 -9.54
N VAL A 163 -5.03 -12.46 -9.29
CA VAL A 163 -5.82 -11.54 -8.45
C VAL A 163 -6.26 -12.29 -7.20
N ILE A 164 -5.83 -11.81 -6.05
CA ILE A 164 -6.17 -12.34 -4.72
C ILE A 164 -7.06 -11.29 -4.05
N ASP A 165 -8.37 -11.52 -4.08
CA ASP A 165 -9.36 -10.59 -3.50
C ASP A 165 -10.61 -11.39 -3.11
N PRO A 166 -11.21 -11.14 -1.93
CA PRO A 166 -12.49 -11.77 -1.56
C PRO A 166 -13.62 -11.49 -2.56
N ARG A 167 -13.53 -10.38 -3.30
CA ARG A 167 -14.54 -9.96 -4.29
C ARG A 167 -13.96 -10.03 -5.69
N ARG A 168 -14.79 -10.54 -6.60
CA ARG A 168 -14.49 -10.46 -8.04
C ARG A 168 -14.75 -9.03 -8.53
N THR A 169 -13.69 -8.30 -8.84
CA THR A 169 -13.76 -6.92 -9.35
C THR A 169 -13.37 -6.86 -10.83
N GLN A 170 -13.50 -5.70 -11.47
CA GLN A 170 -13.02 -5.48 -12.86
C GLN A 170 -11.51 -5.73 -13.02
N THR A 171 -10.75 -5.71 -11.91
CA THR A 171 -9.34 -6.10 -11.94
C THR A 171 -9.16 -7.55 -12.41
N CYS A 172 -10.16 -8.41 -12.20
CA CYS A 172 -10.15 -9.81 -12.65
C CYS A 172 -10.32 -9.97 -14.18
N ASP A 173 -10.68 -8.93 -14.92
CA ASP A 173 -10.92 -9.02 -16.38
C ASP A 173 -9.66 -9.42 -17.17
N ILE A 174 -8.48 -9.23 -16.58
CA ILE A 174 -7.18 -9.59 -17.16
C ILE A 174 -6.48 -10.74 -16.41
N ALA A 175 -7.14 -11.34 -15.40
CA ALA A 175 -6.52 -12.34 -14.54
C ALA A 175 -6.45 -13.72 -15.22
N ASP A 176 -5.27 -14.35 -15.18
CA ASP A 176 -5.12 -15.77 -15.51
C ASP A 176 -5.57 -16.66 -14.36
N LEU A 177 -5.47 -16.16 -13.11
CA LEU A 177 -5.92 -16.84 -11.90
C LEU A 177 -6.58 -15.85 -10.94
N TYR A 178 -7.76 -16.21 -10.44
CA TYR A 178 -8.46 -15.49 -9.38
C TYR A 178 -8.59 -16.36 -8.15
N LEU A 179 -8.10 -15.87 -7.01
CA LEU A 179 -8.16 -16.53 -5.71
C LEU A 179 -9.12 -15.76 -4.79
N PRO A 180 -10.37 -16.23 -4.59
CA PRO A 180 -11.37 -15.60 -3.73
C PRO A 180 -11.08 -15.85 -2.24
N VAL A 181 -9.96 -15.30 -1.76
CA VAL A 181 -9.46 -15.55 -0.41
C VAL A 181 -10.48 -15.14 0.66
N ALA A 182 -10.60 -15.95 1.71
CA ALA A 182 -11.44 -15.61 2.86
C ALA A 182 -10.96 -14.32 3.55
N LEU A 183 -11.89 -13.60 4.17
CA LEU A 183 -11.57 -12.35 4.84
C LEU A 183 -10.55 -12.57 5.96
N GLY A 184 -9.38 -11.93 5.86
CA GLY A 184 -8.35 -11.95 6.89
C GLY A 184 -7.41 -13.15 6.85
N SER A 185 -7.56 -14.08 5.89
CA SER A 185 -6.67 -15.25 5.76
C SER A 185 -5.44 -15.00 4.88
N ASP A 186 -5.18 -13.76 4.44
CA ASP A 186 -4.02 -13.41 3.60
C ASP A 186 -2.69 -13.86 4.22
N THR A 187 -2.53 -13.70 5.53
CA THR A 187 -1.32 -14.14 6.24
C THR A 187 -1.14 -15.65 6.17
N TRP A 188 -2.22 -16.44 6.18
CA TRP A 188 -2.14 -17.90 6.02
C TRP A 188 -1.68 -18.28 4.62
N LEU A 189 -2.19 -17.57 3.60
CA LEU A 189 -1.80 -17.78 2.21
C LEU A 189 -0.31 -17.51 1.99
N PHE A 190 0.20 -16.35 2.44
CA PHE A 190 1.60 -15.98 2.23
C PHE A 190 2.57 -16.71 3.16
N ASN A 191 2.16 -17.09 4.37
CA ASN A 191 2.94 -18.03 5.18
C ASN A 191 3.03 -19.40 4.51
N GLY A 192 1.93 -19.87 3.92
CA GLY A 192 1.90 -21.09 3.12
C GLY A 192 2.84 -21.04 1.92
N LEU A 193 2.88 -19.89 1.23
CA LEU A 193 3.81 -19.66 0.13
C LEU A 193 5.27 -19.69 0.61
N LEU A 194 5.60 -19.03 1.72
CA LEU A 194 6.94 -19.06 2.30
C LEU A 194 7.37 -20.50 2.67
N THR A 195 6.49 -21.25 3.32
CA THR A 195 6.70 -22.67 3.64
C THR A 195 6.92 -23.50 2.37
N HIS A 196 6.11 -23.28 1.34
CA HIS A 196 6.24 -23.97 0.05
C HIS A 196 7.61 -23.71 -0.58
N LEU A 197 8.03 -22.44 -0.66
CA LEU A 197 9.32 -22.04 -1.24
C LEU A 197 10.49 -22.69 -0.51
N ALA A 198 10.45 -22.75 0.82
CA ALA A 198 11.49 -23.43 1.61
C ALA A 198 11.51 -24.95 1.34
N ASN A 199 10.34 -25.58 1.28
CA ASN A 199 10.22 -27.03 1.05
C ASN A 199 10.65 -27.45 -0.36
N THR A 200 10.42 -26.60 -1.37
CA THR A 200 10.84 -26.84 -2.76
C THR A 200 12.26 -26.34 -3.05
N GLN A 201 12.98 -25.87 -2.04
CA GLN A 201 14.33 -25.29 -2.17
C GLN A 201 14.39 -24.11 -3.15
N ALA A 202 13.26 -23.41 -3.32
CA ALA A 202 13.11 -22.22 -4.15
C ALA A 202 13.36 -20.94 -3.34
N ILE A 203 14.37 -20.98 -2.46
CA ILE A 203 14.83 -19.84 -1.67
C ILE A 203 16.27 -19.49 -2.04
N ASP A 204 16.62 -18.21 -1.96
CA ASP A 204 17.97 -17.73 -2.22
C ASP A 204 18.78 -17.73 -0.93
N HIS A 205 19.40 -18.88 -0.62
CA HIS A 205 20.24 -19.04 0.58
C HIS A 205 21.38 -18.04 0.65
N SER A 206 21.95 -17.64 -0.50
CA SER A 206 23.04 -16.65 -0.55
C SER A 206 22.52 -15.28 -0.15
N PHE A 207 21.38 -14.86 -0.72
CA PHE A 207 20.75 -13.59 -0.36
C PHE A 207 20.33 -13.57 1.11
N ILE A 208 19.67 -14.63 1.59
CA ILE A 208 19.21 -14.73 2.99
C ILE A 208 20.39 -14.60 3.94
N SER A 209 21.48 -15.36 3.73
CA SER A 209 22.64 -15.33 4.62
C SER A 209 23.40 -14.01 4.62
N GLN A 210 23.38 -13.26 3.52
CA GLN A 210 24.12 -12.00 3.39
C GLN A 210 23.29 -10.75 3.73
N HIS A 211 21.97 -10.80 3.57
CA HIS A 211 21.12 -9.60 3.57
C HIS A 211 19.88 -9.70 4.47
N CYS A 212 19.59 -10.87 5.04
CA CYS A 212 18.43 -11.07 5.91
C CYS A 212 18.85 -11.46 7.33
N ASN A 213 17.98 -11.20 8.29
CA ASN A 213 18.01 -11.75 9.64
C ASN A 213 16.65 -12.36 9.98
N GLY A 214 16.61 -13.22 11.00
CA GLY A 214 15.34 -13.77 11.51
C GLY A 214 14.61 -14.73 10.56
N PHE A 215 15.27 -15.26 9.51
CA PHE A 215 14.63 -16.10 8.51
C PHE A 215 14.11 -17.41 9.10
N GLU A 216 14.90 -18.08 9.94
CA GLU A 216 14.52 -19.35 10.57
C GLU A 216 13.29 -19.17 11.49
N GLU A 217 13.25 -18.09 12.27
CA GLU A 217 12.12 -17.75 13.13
C GLU A 217 10.87 -17.42 12.30
N ALA A 218 11.02 -16.69 11.20
CA ALA A 218 9.93 -16.38 10.29
C ALA A 218 9.39 -17.64 9.60
N LEU A 219 10.27 -18.53 9.16
CA LEU A 219 9.90 -19.80 8.54
C LEU A 219 9.22 -20.74 9.54
N ALA A 220 9.73 -20.85 10.77
CA ALA A 220 9.11 -21.64 11.82
C ALA A 220 7.70 -21.13 12.17
N ALA A 221 7.52 -19.81 12.26
CA ALA A 221 6.20 -19.20 12.46
C ALA A 221 5.25 -19.46 11.28
N ALA A 222 5.77 -19.40 10.05
CA ALA A 222 5.01 -19.71 8.85
C ALA A 222 4.55 -21.18 8.85
N GLN A 223 5.46 -22.12 9.07
CA GLN A 223 5.19 -23.57 9.14
C GLN A 223 4.17 -23.92 10.23
N ALA A 224 4.25 -23.28 11.41
CA ALA A 224 3.30 -23.48 12.49
C ALA A 224 1.86 -23.07 12.10
N SER A 225 1.72 -22.12 11.17
CA SER A 225 0.43 -21.67 10.64
C SER A 225 0.03 -22.33 9.31
N SER A 226 0.91 -23.08 8.65
CA SER A 226 0.67 -23.55 7.28
C SER A 226 1.36 -24.88 7.02
N SER A 227 0.76 -25.95 7.54
CA SER A 227 1.39 -27.29 7.57
C SER A 227 1.39 -28.02 6.21
N ASN A 228 0.35 -27.84 5.39
CA ASN A 228 0.25 -28.41 4.04
C ASN A 228 -0.72 -27.62 3.16
N LEU A 229 -0.71 -27.92 1.87
CA LEU A 229 -1.50 -27.22 0.84
C LEU A 229 -3.00 -27.28 1.11
N GLU A 230 -3.52 -28.44 1.53
CA GLU A 230 -4.94 -28.66 1.82
C GLU A 230 -5.42 -27.86 3.02
N ALA A 231 -4.59 -27.79 4.07
CA ALA A 231 -4.88 -26.99 5.27
C ALA A 231 -4.89 -25.49 4.94
N ILE A 232 -3.95 -25.02 4.11
CA ILE A 232 -3.92 -23.62 3.64
C ILE A 232 -5.15 -23.33 2.79
N ALA A 233 -5.47 -24.20 1.82
CA ALA A 233 -6.65 -24.05 0.97
C ALA A 233 -7.93 -23.97 1.80
N SER A 234 -8.09 -24.85 2.79
CA SER A 234 -9.23 -24.83 3.71
C SER A 234 -9.30 -23.54 4.55
N ALA A 235 -8.18 -23.13 5.18
CA ALA A 235 -8.13 -21.91 5.99
C ALA A 235 -8.39 -20.64 5.16
N CYS A 236 -8.00 -20.65 3.89
CA CYS A 236 -8.18 -19.55 2.98
C CYS A 236 -9.50 -19.60 2.20
N ASN A 237 -10.28 -20.69 2.32
CA ASN A 237 -11.44 -20.99 1.48
C ASN A 237 -11.12 -20.90 -0.03
N LEU A 238 -10.00 -21.50 -0.43
CA LEU A 238 -9.50 -21.53 -1.80
C LEU A 238 -9.61 -22.93 -2.39
N ASP A 239 -9.75 -22.99 -3.71
CA ASP A 239 -9.56 -24.23 -4.46
C ASP A 239 -8.08 -24.65 -4.40
N THR A 240 -7.84 -25.92 -4.07
CA THR A 240 -6.48 -26.46 -3.90
C THR A 240 -5.68 -26.40 -5.21
N ALA A 241 -6.30 -26.61 -6.37
CA ALA A 241 -5.60 -26.56 -7.65
C ALA A 241 -5.22 -25.12 -8.02
N GLY A 242 -6.11 -24.15 -7.79
CA GLY A 242 -5.80 -22.72 -7.93
C GLY A 242 -4.65 -22.30 -7.01
N LEU A 243 -4.67 -22.73 -5.75
CA LEU A 243 -3.60 -22.45 -4.80
C LEU A 243 -2.26 -23.07 -5.23
N ALA A 244 -2.27 -24.34 -5.65
CA ALA A 244 -1.10 -25.02 -6.18
C ALA A 244 -0.51 -24.28 -7.37
N ASN A 245 -1.35 -23.87 -8.33
CA ASN A 245 -0.92 -23.11 -9.52
C ASN A 245 -0.26 -21.79 -9.13
N PHE A 246 -0.81 -21.06 -8.17
CA PHE A 246 -0.19 -19.84 -7.67
C PHE A 246 1.20 -20.11 -7.06
N PHE A 247 1.32 -21.14 -6.22
CA PHE A 247 2.59 -21.51 -5.59
C PHE A 247 3.63 -21.96 -6.62
N THR A 248 3.23 -22.72 -7.63
CA THR A 248 4.09 -23.12 -8.76
C THR A 248 4.55 -21.91 -9.56
N TRP A 249 3.64 -21.02 -9.97
CA TRP A 249 4.02 -19.82 -10.72
C TRP A 249 4.92 -18.89 -9.92
N PHE A 250 4.65 -18.70 -8.63
CA PHE A 250 5.54 -17.91 -7.79
C PHE A 250 6.89 -18.61 -7.63
N THR A 251 6.96 -19.93 -7.55
CA THR A 251 8.23 -20.67 -7.49
C THR A 251 9.05 -20.50 -8.77
N GLU A 252 8.44 -20.72 -9.93
CA GLU A 252 9.13 -20.83 -11.23
C GLU A 252 9.40 -19.48 -11.92
N ILE A 253 8.62 -18.43 -11.61
CA ILE A 253 8.72 -17.14 -12.30
C ILE A 253 9.50 -16.13 -11.46
N ASP A 254 10.73 -15.83 -11.88
CA ASP A 254 11.63 -14.95 -11.12
C ASP A 254 11.23 -13.48 -11.12
N ARG A 255 10.71 -12.98 -12.26
CA ARG A 255 10.23 -11.60 -12.41
C ARG A 255 8.81 -11.48 -11.86
N SER A 256 8.70 -11.63 -10.53
CA SER A 256 7.44 -11.59 -9.77
C SER A 256 7.27 -10.26 -9.05
N LEU A 257 6.22 -9.52 -9.42
CA LEU A 257 5.83 -8.24 -8.84
C LEU A 257 4.52 -8.41 -8.06
N THR A 258 4.51 -8.11 -6.76
CA THR A 258 3.31 -8.22 -5.92
C THR A 258 2.79 -6.84 -5.55
N LEU A 259 1.65 -6.45 -6.11
CA LEU A 259 0.96 -5.20 -5.84
C LEU A 259 -0.08 -5.41 -4.76
N TYR A 260 -0.12 -4.53 -3.76
CA TYR A 260 -1.13 -4.61 -2.70
C TYR A 260 -1.63 -3.23 -2.27
N SER A 261 -2.82 -3.16 -1.69
CA SER A 261 -3.39 -1.90 -1.21
C SER A 261 -4.26 -2.10 0.05
N GLN A 262 -5.42 -1.44 0.11
CA GLN A 262 -6.23 -1.34 1.32
C GLN A 262 -6.78 -2.67 1.84
N GLY A 263 -7.00 -3.69 1.01
CA GLY A 263 -7.41 -5.02 1.50
C GLY A 263 -6.37 -5.67 2.42
N VAL A 264 -5.09 -5.31 2.24
CA VAL A 264 -3.99 -5.68 3.13
C VAL A 264 -3.87 -4.68 4.29
N ASN A 265 -3.85 -3.39 3.98
CA ASN A 265 -3.52 -2.35 4.97
C ASN A 265 -4.63 -2.13 6.02
N GLN A 266 -5.91 -2.15 5.63
CA GLN A 266 -7.06 -1.90 6.51
C GLN A 266 -7.49 -3.17 7.23
N SER A 267 -6.62 -3.63 8.12
CA SER A 267 -6.83 -4.83 8.92
C SER A 267 -6.24 -4.64 10.30
N SER A 268 -6.86 -5.26 11.32
CA SER A 268 -6.28 -5.37 12.66
C SER A 268 -4.92 -6.06 12.68
N ARG A 269 -4.58 -6.81 11.62
CA ARG A 269 -3.30 -7.50 11.42
C ARG A 269 -2.55 -7.00 10.19
N GLY A 270 -2.82 -5.77 9.74
CA GLY A 270 -2.31 -5.24 8.46
C GLY A 270 -0.79 -5.27 8.35
N ALA A 271 -0.05 -4.90 9.40
CA ALA A 271 1.41 -4.97 9.40
C ALA A 271 1.92 -6.40 9.20
N ASP A 272 1.31 -7.39 9.85
CA ASP A 272 1.72 -8.80 9.71
C ASP A 272 1.41 -9.34 8.32
N LYS A 273 0.28 -8.93 7.71
CA LYS A 273 -0.04 -9.26 6.32
C LYS A 273 1.01 -8.68 5.36
N VAL A 274 1.40 -7.41 5.54
CA VAL A 274 2.47 -6.79 4.76
C VAL A 274 3.75 -7.61 4.91
N ASN A 275 4.20 -7.88 6.14
CA ASN A 275 5.41 -8.68 6.37
C ASN A 275 5.34 -10.07 5.73
N SER A 276 4.19 -10.76 5.76
CA SER A 276 4.05 -12.07 5.11
C SER A 276 4.28 -12.02 3.59
N ILE A 277 3.83 -10.95 2.92
CA ILE A 277 4.13 -10.70 1.51
C ILE A 277 5.62 -10.40 1.31
N LEU A 278 6.20 -9.49 2.11
CA LEU A 278 7.60 -9.10 2.00
C LEU A 278 8.54 -10.29 2.20
N ASN A 279 8.24 -11.18 3.15
CA ASN A 279 9.05 -12.35 3.45
C ASN A 279 9.20 -13.28 2.25
N CYS A 280 8.16 -13.44 1.42
CA CYS A 280 8.25 -14.26 0.20
C CYS A 280 9.24 -13.68 -0.83
N HIS A 281 9.29 -12.36 -0.97
CA HIS A 281 10.26 -11.69 -1.84
C HIS A 281 11.69 -11.72 -1.26
N LEU A 282 11.83 -11.53 0.06
CA LEU A 282 13.12 -11.61 0.73
C LEU A 282 13.70 -13.03 0.70
N ALA A 283 12.88 -14.04 0.93
CA ALA A 283 13.29 -15.45 0.89
C ALA A 283 13.77 -15.89 -0.50
N THR A 284 13.27 -15.26 -1.56
CA THR A 284 13.64 -15.55 -2.96
C THR A 284 14.69 -14.58 -3.51
N GLY A 285 15.15 -13.61 -2.71
CA GLY A 285 16.05 -12.55 -3.18
C GLY A 285 15.45 -11.71 -4.33
N ARG A 286 14.12 -11.65 -4.45
CA ARG A 286 13.37 -10.94 -5.50
C ARG A 286 13.01 -9.53 -5.07
N ILE A 287 14.05 -8.74 -4.77
CA ILE A 287 13.95 -7.36 -4.31
C ILE A 287 15.08 -6.54 -4.95
N GLY A 288 14.79 -5.29 -5.37
CA GLY A 288 15.78 -4.44 -6.05
C GLY A 288 16.20 -4.95 -7.44
N LYS A 289 15.38 -5.81 -8.06
CA LYS A 289 15.61 -6.40 -9.39
C LYS A 289 14.47 -5.95 -10.32
N PRO A 290 14.75 -5.60 -11.60
CA PRO A 290 13.71 -5.18 -12.54
C PRO A 290 12.59 -6.22 -12.68
N GLY A 291 11.35 -5.78 -12.48
CA GLY A 291 10.17 -6.65 -12.56
C GLY A 291 9.92 -7.52 -11.34
N SER A 292 10.68 -7.32 -10.26
CA SER A 292 10.59 -8.12 -9.05
C SER A 292 10.46 -7.27 -7.79
N GLY A 293 9.48 -7.60 -6.96
CA GLY A 293 9.39 -7.04 -5.62
C GLY A 293 7.96 -6.76 -5.14
N PRO A 294 7.83 -6.39 -3.86
CA PRO A 294 6.59 -5.89 -3.33
C PRO A 294 6.39 -4.41 -3.71
N LEU A 295 5.20 -4.07 -4.20
CA LEU A 295 4.80 -2.72 -4.59
C LEU A 295 3.54 -2.30 -3.83
N SER A 296 3.71 -1.52 -2.75
CA SER A 296 2.59 -0.95 -2.00
C SER A 296 1.92 0.16 -2.81
N LEU A 297 0.64 0.00 -3.14
CA LEU A 297 -0.15 0.98 -3.87
C LEU A 297 -0.80 1.97 -2.91
N THR A 298 -0.23 3.17 -2.83
CA THR A 298 -0.77 4.28 -2.03
C THR A 298 -1.98 4.93 -2.68
N GLY A 299 -2.99 5.23 -1.86
CA GLY A 299 -4.24 5.83 -2.33
C GLY A 299 -4.17 7.34 -2.53
N GLN A 300 -3.67 8.07 -1.53
CA GLN A 300 -3.63 9.53 -1.56
C GLN A 300 -2.39 10.05 -2.30
N PRO A 301 -2.47 11.23 -2.94
CA PRO A 301 -1.41 11.72 -3.81
C PRO A 301 -0.09 12.01 -3.09
N ASN A 302 -0.09 12.26 -1.78
CA ASN A 302 1.11 12.63 -1.02
C ASN A 302 1.17 11.97 0.37
N ALA A 303 0.73 10.71 0.47
CA ALA A 303 0.67 9.96 1.74
C ALA A 303 1.91 9.10 2.07
N MET A 304 2.72 8.73 1.08
CA MET A 304 4.00 8.04 1.32
C MET A 304 5.15 9.05 1.25
N ARG A 305 6.04 9.02 2.24
CA ARG A 305 7.22 9.89 2.36
C ARG A 305 8.34 9.20 3.11
#